data_AF-V4TIM9-F1
#
_entry.id   AF-V4TIM9-F1
#
_cell.length_a   1.000
_cell.length_b   1.000
_cell.length_c   1.000
_cell.angle_alpha   90.00
_cell.angle_beta   90.00
_cell.angle_gamma   90.00
#
_symmetry.space_group_name_H-M   'P 1'
#
loop_
_entity.id
_entity.type
_entity.pdbx_description
1 polymer ?
#
loop_
_entity_poly.entity_id
_entity_poly.type
_entity_poly.pdbx_seq_one_letter_code
_entity_poly.pdbx_strand_id
1 'polypeptide(L)'
;MVRFERFVQTKLCLCSSRLSASGSLKSWLSSIVMCNVRKIELGIAEEVHMELPESIYSCSTLEVLKLHSNFDIKVPDGGMCFPCVKIIHVMLKYPDNKLVENLLSNCSLVKDLCVNVYLKSGDSATSVIVDFSTLKRLALTIEVEEEYFSFLPCHHRVVLRALNLQFLHIVDDMLVSYMVEQLHL
;
A
#
# COMPACT_ATOMS: atom_id res chain seq x y z
N MET A 1 -20.81 17.44 -11.57
CA MET A 1 -20.52 17.06 -12.98
C MET A 1 -19.09 17.48 -13.25
N VAL A 2 -18.12 16.55 -13.18
CA VAL A 2 -16.70 16.87 -13.41
C VAL A 2 -16.43 16.71 -14.91
N ARG A 3 -15.98 17.79 -15.55
CA ARG A 3 -15.72 17.88 -16.99
C ARG A 3 -14.23 17.58 -17.21
N PHE A 4 -13.92 16.59 -18.06
CA PHE A 4 -12.53 16.22 -18.36
C PHE A 4 -12.13 16.83 -19.70
N GLU A 5 -11.24 17.83 -19.66
CA GLU A 5 -10.49 18.25 -20.85
C GLU A 5 -9.33 17.27 -21.07
N ARG A 6 -8.96 17.06 -22.35
CA ARG A 6 -7.94 16.08 -22.78
C ARG A 6 -6.65 16.22 -21.95
N PHE A 7 -6.40 15.24 -21.09
CA PHE A 7 -5.21 15.18 -20.24
C PHE A 7 -3.98 14.81 -21.08
N VAL A 8 -3.12 15.80 -21.34
CA VAL A 8 -1.77 15.60 -21.92
C VAL A 8 -0.79 15.03 -20.87
N GLN A 9 -1.22 14.86 -19.61
CA GLN A 9 -0.45 14.20 -18.55
C GLN A 9 -1.27 13.05 -17.95
N THR A 10 -0.78 11.82 -18.11
CA THR A 10 -1.41 10.55 -17.71
C THR A 10 -1.29 10.30 -16.19
N LYS A 11 -1.74 11.26 -15.37
CA LYS A 11 -1.71 11.18 -13.90
C LYS A 11 -3.11 11.40 -13.34
N LEU A 12 -3.47 10.57 -12.37
CA LEU A 12 -4.69 10.72 -11.59
C LEU A 12 -4.36 10.90 -10.12
N CYS A 13 -4.94 11.94 -9.52
CA CYS A 13 -4.94 12.18 -8.09
C CYS A 13 -6.39 12.50 -7.67
N LEU A 14 -6.95 11.70 -6.77
CA LEU A 14 -8.29 11.89 -6.24
C LEU A 14 -8.24 11.80 -4.72
N CYS A 15 -8.52 12.91 -4.04
CA CYS A 15 -8.70 12.96 -2.60
C CYS A 15 -10.13 13.42 -2.30
N SER A 16 -10.89 12.62 -1.54
CA SER A 16 -12.25 12.96 -1.14
C SER A 16 -12.46 12.71 0.34
N SER A 17 -13.19 13.60 1.00
CA SER A 17 -13.57 13.41 2.41
C SER A 17 -14.80 12.53 2.59
N ARG A 18 -15.53 12.21 1.51
CA ARG A 18 -16.78 11.41 1.52
C ARG A 18 -16.88 10.57 0.25
N LEU A 19 -17.52 9.42 0.35
CA LEU A 19 -17.80 8.57 -0.80
C LEU A 19 -19.32 8.44 -1.04
N SER A 20 -19.88 9.26 -1.92
CA SER A 20 -21.33 9.22 -2.18
C SER A 20 -21.80 8.03 -3.05
N ALA A 21 -20.89 7.37 -3.79
CA ALA A 21 -21.22 6.21 -4.64
C ALA A 21 -19.98 5.37 -5.00
N SER A 22 -19.73 4.28 -4.27
CA SER A 22 -18.59 3.36 -4.51
C SER A 22 -18.61 2.70 -5.89
N GLY A 23 -19.80 2.35 -6.40
CA GLY A 23 -19.97 1.75 -7.74
C GLY A 23 -19.51 2.67 -8.88
N SER A 24 -19.70 3.99 -8.73
CA SER A 24 -19.25 4.98 -9.71
C SER A 24 -17.72 5.14 -9.71
N LEU A 25 -17.06 4.94 -8.56
CA LEU A 25 -15.60 5.00 -8.49
C LEU A 25 -14.96 3.81 -9.23
N LYS A 26 -15.46 2.58 -9.01
CA LYS A 26 -14.90 1.38 -9.67
C LYS A 26 -14.98 1.46 -11.19
N SER A 27 -16.12 1.89 -11.75
CA SER A 27 -16.29 2.04 -13.20
C SER A 27 -15.42 3.15 -13.79
N TRP A 28 -15.30 4.27 -13.06
CA TRP A 28 -14.45 5.38 -13.46
C TRP A 28 -12.96 5.02 -13.42
N LEU A 29 -12.49 4.35 -12.36
CA LEU A 29 -11.14 3.82 -12.27
C LEU A 29 -10.84 2.84 -13.41
N SER A 30 -11.80 1.97 -13.77
CA SER A 30 -11.60 1.05 -14.90
C SER A 30 -11.47 1.78 -16.24
N SER A 31 -12.20 2.88 -16.41
CA SER A 31 -12.12 3.71 -17.62
C SER A 31 -10.77 4.42 -17.73
N ILE A 32 -10.19 4.85 -16.60
CA ILE A 32 -8.92 5.59 -16.62
C ILE A 32 -7.72 4.70 -16.95
N VAL A 33 -7.79 3.41 -16.59
CA VAL A 33 -6.79 2.41 -16.98
C VAL A 33 -6.68 2.32 -18.51
N MET A 34 -7.79 2.48 -19.23
CA MET A 34 -7.80 2.50 -20.70
C MET A 34 -7.14 3.74 -21.30
N CYS A 35 -6.88 4.78 -20.51
CA CYS A 35 -6.25 6.02 -20.94
C CYS A 35 -4.73 6.06 -20.72
N ASN A 36 -4.06 4.91 -20.60
CA ASN A 36 -2.62 4.80 -20.41
C ASN A 36 -2.11 5.57 -19.17
N VAL A 37 -2.87 5.50 -18.07
CA VAL A 37 -2.53 6.17 -16.81
C VAL A 37 -1.20 5.63 -16.25
N ARG A 38 -0.27 6.54 -15.95
CA ARG A 38 1.04 6.21 -15.36
C ARG A 38 1.08 6.36 -13.85
N LYS A 39 0.20 7.19 -13.30
CA LYS A 39 0.11 7.44 -11.85
C LYS A 39 -1.34 7.40 -11.41
N ILE A 40 -1.62 6.64 -10.36
CA ILE A 40 -2.87 6.68 -9.62
C ILE A 40 -2.54 7.02 -8.16
N GLU A 41 -3.23 8.02 -7.64
CA GLU A 41 -3.17 8.43 -6.24
C GLU A 41 -4.58 8.63 -5.71
N LEU A 42 -4.97 7.85 -4.72
CA LEU A 42 -6.32 7.83 -4.16
C LEU A 42 -6.25 8.07 -2.65
N GLY A 43 -7.09 8.97 -2.14
CA GLY A 43 -7.30 9.21 -0.73
C GLY A 43 -8.78 9.44 -0.47
N ILE A 44 -9.36 8.68 0.44
CA ILE A 44 -10.77 8.66 0.79
C ILE A 44 -10.82 8.67 2.33
N ALA A 45 -11.24 9.78 2.91
CA ALA A 45 -11.16 9.97 4.37
C ALA A 45 -12.19 9.16 5.16
N GLU A 46 -13.17 8.57 4.48
CA GLU A 46 -14.20 7.75 5.10
C GLU A 46 -13.66 6.31 5.30
N GLU A 47 -13.99 5.69 6.44
CA GLU A 47 -13.62 4.31 6.83
C GLU A 47 -14.33 3.25 5.95
N VAL A 48 -14.32 3.44 4.63
CA VAL A 48 -14.98 2.53 3.70
C VAL A 48 -13.93 1.58 3.16
N HIS A 49 -14.12 0.29 3.46
CA HIS A 49 -13.42 -0.79 2.77
C HIS A 49 -13.76 -0.74 1.28
N MET A 50 -12.75 -0.42 0.46
CA MET A 50 -12.91 -0.30 -0.98
C MET A 50 -11.99 -1.27 -1.70
N GLU A 51 -12.58 -2.12 -2.51
CA GLU A 51 -11.81 -2.98 -3.39
C GLU A 51 -11.31 -2.17 -4.60
N LEU A 52 -10.02 -2.34 -4.88
CA LEU A 52 -9.43 -1.86 -6.13
C LEU A 52 -10.00 -2.67 -7.31
N PRO A 53 -10.35 -2.06 -8.45
CA PRO A 53 -10.75 -2.80 -9.65
C PRO A 53 -9.64 -3.69 -10.21
N GLU A 54 -9.99 -4.86 -10.73
CA GLU A 54 -9.07 -5.82 -11.38
C GLU A 54 -8.22 -5.20 -12.50
N SER A 55 -8.78 -4.23 -13.21
CA SER A 55 -8.11 -3.49 -14.28
C SER A 55 -6.85 -2.76 -13.81
N ILE A 56 -6.79 -2.32 -12.54
CA ILE A 56 -5.61 -1.65 -12.00
C ILE A 56 -4.48 -2.65 -11.74
N TYR A 57 -4.80 -3.85 -11.26
CA TYR A 57 -3.80 -4.89 -11.01
C TYR A 57 -3.11 -5.37 -12.29
N SER A 58 -3.78 -5.30 -13.44
CA SER A 58 -3.25 -5.71 -14.74
C SER A 58 -2.76 -4.53 -15.61
N CYS A 59 -2.78 -3.29 -15.10
CA CYS A 59 -2.43 -2.11 -15.88
C CYS A 59 -0.92 -2.08 -16.22
N SER A 60 -0.60 -2.25 -17.50
CA SER A 60 0.77 -2.26 -18.03
C SER A 60 1.41 -0.88 -18.19
N THR A 61 0.64 0.20 -17.98
CA THR A 61 1.16 1.57 -18.08
C THR A 61 1.36 2.23 -16.72
N LEU A 62 0.78 1.65 -15.66
CA LEU A 62 0.84 2.19 -14.31
C LEU A 62 2.25 2.00 -13.72
N GLU A 63 2.90 3.10 -13.38
CA GLU A 63 4.25 3.11 -12.79
C GLU A 63 4.23 3.51 -11.31
N VAL A 64 3.20 4.27 -10.89
CA VAL A 64 3.07 4.81 -9.53
C VAL A 64 1.67 4.56 -9.01
N LEU A 65 1.57 3.86 -7.89
CA LEU A 65 0.31 3.61 -7.18
C LEU A 65 0.42 4.15 -5.75
N LYS A 66 -0.48 5.06 -5.38
CA LYS A 66 -0.57 5.60 -4.02
C LYS A 66 -1.99 5.46 -3.49
N LEU A 67 -2.15 4.78 -2.38
CA LEU A 67 -3.42 4.51 -1.72
C LEU A 67 -3.31 5.01 -0.28
N HIS A 68 -3.86 6.20 -0.03
CA HIS A 68 -3.83 6.91 1.26
C HIS A 68 -5.01 6.55 2.18
N SER A 69 -5.67 5.43 1.90
CA SER A 69 -6.82 4.91 2.63
C SER A 69 -6.76 3.39 2.68
N ASN A 70 -7.58 2.78 3.53
CA ASN A 70 -7.63 1.34 3.70
C ASN A 70 -8.35 0.65 2.52
N PHE A 71 -7.63 0.48 1.40
CA PHE A 71 -8.12 -0.27 0.24
C PHE A 71 -7.91 -1.77 0.44
N ASP A 72 -8.91 -2.56 0.10
CA ASP A 72 -8.81 -4.01 0.07
C ASP A 72 -8.04 -4.42 -1.20
N ILE A 73 -6.77 -4.76 -1.00
CA ILE A 73 -5.90 -5.26 -2.06
C ILE A 73 -6.07 -6.77 -2.14
N LYS A 74 -6.71 -7.23 -3.21
CA LYS A 74 -6.85 -8.65 -3.53
C LYS A 74 -5.68 -9.11 -4.39
N VAL A 75 -5.19 -10.30 -4.09
CA VAL A 75 -4.18 -10.97 -4.90
C VAL A 75 -4.91 -11.76 -5.99
N PRO A 76 -4.72 -11.45 -7.28
CA PRO A 76 -5.36 -12.24 -8.33
C PRO A 76 -4.84 -13.68 -8.33
N ASP A 77 -5.69 -14.65 -8.69
CA ASP A 77 -5.36 -16.08 -8.74
C ASP A 77 -4.14 -16.41 -9.65
N GLY A 78 -3.79 -15.50 -10.56
CA GLY A 78 -2.62 -15.59 -11.45
C GLY A 78 -1.29 -15.14 -10.85
N GLY A 79 -1.26 -14.70 -9.59
CA GLY A 79 -0.03 -14.46 -8.81
C GLY A 79 0.81 -13.25 -9.22
N MET A 80 0.47 -12.52 -10.28
CA MET A 80 1.18 -11.30 -10.67
C MET A 80 0.24 -10.10 -10.65
N CYS A 81 0.64 -9.04 -9.95
CA CYS A 81 -0.06 -7.77 -9.94
C CYS A 81 0.91 -6.62 -10.21
N PHE A 82 0.37 -5.53 -10.75
CA PHE A 82 1.07 -4.28 -10.96
C PHE A 82 2.36 -4.44 -11.81
N PRO A 83 2.26 -4.96 -13.05
CA PRO A 83 3.41 -5.45 -13.83
C PRO A 83 4.45 -4.38 -14.19
N CYS A 84 4.10 -3.10 -14.09
CA CYS A 84 4.97 -1.97 -14.42
C CYS A 84 5.18 -0.98 -13.25
N VAL A 85 4.61 -1.27 -12.08
CA VAL A 85 4.67 -0.37 -10.93
C VAL A 85 6.05 -0.41 -10.31
N LYS A 86 6.62 0.78 -10.13
CA LYS A 86 7.95 1.03 -9.56
C LYS A 86 7.85 1.66 -8.17
N ILE A 87 6.77 2.38 -7.90
CA ILE A 87 6.53 3.10 -6.66
C ILE A 87 5.16 2.70 -6.10
N ILE A 88 5.16 2.17 -4.88
CA ILE A 88 3.94 1.84 -4.13
C ILE A 88 3.93 2.65 -2.84
N HIS A 89 2.81 3.32 -2.58
CA HIS A 89 2.48 3.85 -1.26
C HIS A 89 1.13 3.29 -0.84
N VAL A 90 1.07 2.61 0.29
CA VAL A 90 -0.17 2.04 0.83
C VAL A 90 -0.34 2.40 2.31
N MET A 91 -1.58 2.67 2.69
CA MET A 91 -2.05 2.66 4.07
C MET A 91 -2.75 1.32 4.33
N LEU A 92 -2.38 0.66 5.42
CA LEU A 92 -2.96 -0.60 5.86
C LEU A 92 -3.48 -0.43 7.29
N LYS A 93 -4.79 -0.62 7.48
CA LYS A 93 -5.39 -0.63 8.82
C LYS A 93 -5.66 -2.06 9.22
N TYR A 94 -5.04 -2.48 10.33
CA TYR A 94 -5.09 -3.82 10.90
C TYR A 94 -4.75 -4.94 9.90
N PRO A 95 -3.58 -4.88 9.22
CA PRO A 95 -3.25 -5.87 8.22
C PRO A 95 -3.05 -7.27 8.83
N ASP A 96 -3.59 -8.29 8.15
CA ASP A 96 -3.09 -9.65 8.31
C ASP A 96 -1.65 -9.73 7.77
N ASN A 97 -0.79 -10.49 8.44
CA ASN A 97 0.61 -10.73 8.05
C ASN A 97 0.73 -11.14 6.57
N LYS A 98 -0.25 -11.90 6.07
CA LYS A 98 -0.29 -12.39 4.68
C LYS A 98 -0.53 -11.31 3.64
N LEU A 99 -1.21 -10.20 3.99
CA LEU A 99 -1.56 -9.17 3.01
C LEU A 99 -0.32 -8.45 2.51
N VAL A 100 0.57 -8.08 3.43
CA VAL A 100 1.85 -7.46 3.09
C VAL A 100 2.68 -8.45 2.27
N GLU A 101 2.90 -9.66 2.77
CA GLU A 101 3.66 -10.69 2.04
C GLU A 101 3.16 -10.91 0.62
N ASN A 102 1.84 -11.02 0.43
CA ASN A 102 1.27 -11.26 -0.89
C ASN A 102 1.31 -10.03 -1.81
N LEU A 103 1.11 -8.81 -1.29
CA LEU A 103 1.27 -7.61 -2.12
C LEU A 103 2.72 -7.54 -2.64
N LEU A 104 3.66 -7.87 -1.77
CA LEU A 104 5.09 -7.76 -2.04
C LEU A 104 5.61 -8.88 -2.95
N SER A 105 5.15 -10.13 -2.78
CA SER A 105 5.56 -11.27 -3.61
C SER A 105 5.16 -11.14 -5.08
N ASN A 106 4.07 -10.40 -5.35
CA ASN A 106 3.42 -10.40 -6.65
C ASN A 106 3.79 -9.19 -7.53
N CYS A 107 4.61 -8.26 -7.01
CA CYS A 107 5.10 -7.09 -7.74
C CYS A 107 6.60 -7.21 -8.07
N SER A 108 6.97 -7.41 -9.34
CA SER A 108 8.37 -7.69 -9.71
C SER A 108 9.28 -6.45 -9.86
N LEU A 109 8.72 -5.26 -10.12
CA LEU A 109 9.49 -4.08 -10.51
C LEU A 109 9.58 -2.97 -9.45
N VAL A 110 8.99 -3.18 -8.27
CA VAL A 110 8.92 -2.17 -7.21
C VAL A 110 10.32 -1.82 -6.72
N LYS A 111 10.65 -0.52 -6.74
CA LYS A 111 11.93 0.04 -6.28
C LYS A 111 11.76 0.92 -5.04
N ASP A 112 10.59 1.52 -4.87
CA ASP A 112 10.27 2.44 -3.79
C ASP A 112 8.94 2.00 -3.15
N LEU A 113 8.99 1.68 -1.87
CA LEU A 113 7.85 1.19 -1.10
C LEU A 113 7.67 2.06 0.14
N CYS A 114 6.49 2.63 0.28
CA CYS A 114 6.04 3.33 1.47
C CYS A 114 4.83 2.59 2.05
N VAL A 115 4.92 2.17 3.31
CA VAL A 115 3.83 1.49 4.01
C VAL A 115 3.53 2.24 5.30
N ASN A 116 2.28 2.68 5.45
CA ASN A 116 1.76 3.20 6.71
C ASN A 116 0.85 2.14 7.32
N VAL A 117 1.21 1.64 8.50
CA VAL A 117 0.49 0.57 9.19
C VAL A 117 -0.19 1.14 10.43
N TYR A 118 -1.50 0.95 10.52
CA TYR A 118 -2.29 1.25 11.71
C TYR A 118 -2.61 -0.05 12.43
N LEU A 119 -2.04 -0.24 13.60
CA LEU A 119 -2.22 -1.44 14.43
C LEU A 119 -3.32 -1.21 15.46
N LYS A 120 -4.00 -2.29 15.83
CA LYS A 120 -5.00 -2.28 16.90
C LYS A 120 -4.33 -2.55 18.23
N SER A 121 -4.61 -1.72 19.23
CA SER A 121 -4.17 -1.97 20.60
C SER A 121 -4.77 -3.27 21.15
N GLY A 122 -3.93 -4.13 21.73
CA GLY A 122 -4.36 -5.38 22.36
C GLY A 122 -4.53 -6.59 21.44
N ASP A 123 -4.24 -6.46 20.13
CA ASP A 123 -4.21 -7.62 19.23
C ASP A 123 -2.93 -8.47 19.42
N SER A 124 -3.03 -9.73 19.01
CA SER A 124 -1.89 -10.66 19.02
C SER A 124 -0.74 -10.17 18.15
N ALA A 125 0.49 -10.56 18.51
CA ALA A 125 1.73 -10.18 17.84
C ALA A 125 1.68 -10.30 16.30
N THR A 126 1.48 -9.18 15.61
CA THR A 126 1.57 -9.07 14.15
C THR A 126 3.05 -9.00 13.72
N SER A 127 3.41 -9.75 12.69
CA SER A 127 4.74 -9.67 12.08
C SER A 127 4.65 -9.12 10.68
N VAL A 128 5.24 -7.95 10.45
CA VAL A 128 5.33 -7.37 9.12
C VAL A 128 6.61 -7.89 8.48
N ILE A 129 6.48 -8.79 7.51
CA ILE A 129 7.60 -9.34 6.75
C ILE A 129 7.67 -8.60 5.41
N VAL A 130 8.80 -7.95 5.15
CA VAL A 130 9.08 -7.27 3.88
C VAL A 130 10.21 -8.01 3.19
N ASP A 131 9.85 -8.90 2.26
CA ASP A 131 10.81 -9.65 1.44
C ASP A 131 10.86 -9.06 0.03
N PHE A 132 11.99 -8.43 -0.32
CA PHE A 132 12.18 -7.82 -1.62
C PHE A 132 13.63 -7.81 -2.08
N SER A 133 13.92 -8.59 -3.12
CA SER A 133 15.23 -8.56 -3.78
C SER A 133 15.44 -7.33 -4.66
N THR A 134 14.36 -6.70 -5.15
CA THR A 134 14.44 -5.59 -6.12
C THR A 134 14.33 -4.19 -5.51
N LEU A 135 13.92 -4.09 -4.24
CA LEU A 135 13.62 -2.85 -3.54
C LEU A 135 14.90 -2.06 -3.20
N LYS A 136 14.86 -0.75 -3.46
CA LYS A 136 15.95 0.18 -3.15
C LYS A 136 15.61 1.13 -2.02
N ARG A 137 14.34 1.47 -1.84
CA ARG A 137 13.88 2.43 -0.83
C ARG A 137 12.68 1.86 -0.08
N LEU A 138 12.76 1.86 1.25
CA LEU A 138 11.69 1.46 2.14
C LEU A 138 11.43 2.61 3.12
N ALA A 139 10.18 3.04 3.18
CA ALA A 139 9.65 3.88 4.24
C ALA A 139 8.53 3.12 4.95
N LEU A 140 8.67 2.92 6.26
CA LEU A 140 7.70 2.24 7.10
C LEU A 140 7.28 3.16 8.23
N THR A 141 5.98 3.40 8.36
CA THR A 141 5.38 4.16 9.46
C THR A 141 4.45 3.21 10.21
N ILE A 142 4.60 3.10 11.53
CA ILE A 142 3.76 2.26 12.38
C ILE A 142 3.12 3.15 13.42
N GLU A 143 1.79 3.20 13.38
CA GLU A 143 0.93 3.95 14.30
C GLU A 143 -0.03 2.97 14.98
N VAL A 144 -0.40 3.24 16.24
CA VAL A 144 -1.45 2.48 16.94
C VAL A 144 -2.68 3.34 17.02
N GLU A 145 -3.83 2.78 16.65
CA GLU A 145 -5.10 3.46 16.87
C GLU A 145 -5.44 3.37 18.35
N GLU A 146 -5.22 4.48 19.06
CA GLU A 146 -5.46 4.61 20.50
C GLU A 146 -6.97 4.61 20.82
N GLU A 147 -7.64 3.46 20.75
CA GLU A 147 -9.00 3.38 21.30
C GLU A 147 -8.99 3.26 22.83
N TYR A 148 -7.93 2.72 23.45
CA TYR A 148 -7.80 2.63 24.91
C TYR A 148 -6.32 2.62 25.31
N PHE A 149 -5.96 3.41 26.34
CA PHE A 149 -4.64 3.48 27.00
C PHE A 149 -4.25 2.17 27.72
N SER A 150 -4.42 1.01 27.08
CA SER A 150 -3.85 -0.22 27.60
C SER A 150 -2.37 -0.24 27.25
N PHE A 151 -1.52 0.02 28.24
CA PHE A 151 -0.06 -0.19 28.24
C PHE A 151 0.33 -1.67 28.07
N LEU A 152 -0.49 -2.47 27.39
CA LEU A 152 -0.21 -3.87 27.16
C LEU A 152 0.99 -3.94 26.20
N PRO A 153 2.05 -4.67 26.56
CA PRO A 153 3.22 -4.80 25.71
C PRO A 153 2.80 -5.43 24.38
N CYS A 154 2.83 -4.62 23.33
CA CYS A 154 2.55 -5.07 21.98
C CYS A 154 3.82 -5.69 21.42
N HIS A 155 3.84 -7.03 21.32
CA HIS A 155 4.99 -7.77 20.79
C HIS A 155 4.95 -7.81 19.26
N HIS A 156 4.88 -6.65 18.61
CA HIS A 156 5.02 -6.59 17.15
C HIS A 156 6.47 -6.84 16.75
N ARG A 157 6.65 -7.48 15.60
CA ARG A 157 7.99 -7.76 15.05
C ARG A 157 8.02 -7.41 13.59
N VAL A 158 8.91 -6.51 13.20
CA VAL A 158 9.16 -6.21 11.79
C VAL A 158 10.38 -7.02 11.35
N VAL A 159 10.21 -7.84 10.30
CA VAL A 159 11.32 -8.58 9.68
C VAL A 159 11.56 -8.02 8.29
N LEU A 160 12.73 -7.40 8.10
CA LEU A 160 13.15 -6.87 6.82
C LEU A 160 14.10 -7.85 6.15
N ARG A 161 13.73 -8.34 4.96
CA ARG A 161 14.55 -9.19 4.06
C ARG A 161 14.72 -8.46 2.74
N ALA A 162 15.62 -7.48 2.71
CA ALA A 162 15.86 -6.67 1.52
C ALA A 162 17.35 -6.58 1.24
N LEU A 163 17.79 -7.36 0.24
CA LEU A 163 19.21 -7.55 -0.08
C LEU A 163 19.86 -6.34 -0.76
N ASN A 164 19.07 -5.44 -1.36
CA ASN A 164 19.55 -4.33 -2.20
C ASN A 164 19.07 -2.95 -1.71
N LEU A 165 18.70 -2.84 -0.43
CA LEU A 165 18.12 -1.63 0.13
C LEU A 165 19.18 -0.52 0.26
N GLN A 166 18.92 0.64 -0.33
CA GLN A 166 19.80 1.81 -0.31
C GLN A 166 19.29 2.90 0.65
N PHE A 167 18.00 2.88 0.97
CA PHE A 167 17.35 3.84 1.84
C PHE A 167 16.33 3.13 2.73
N LEU A 168 16.48 3.32 4.04
CA LEU A 168 15.55 2.82 5.05
C LEU A 168 15.11 3.99 5.92
N HIS A 169 13.80 4.20 6.02
CA HIS A 169 13.19 5.16 6.92
C HIS A 169 12.11 4.45 7.73
N ILE A 170 12.21 4.53 9.05
CA ILE A 170 11.26 3.91 9.98
C ILE A 170 10.79 4.98 10.95
N VAL A 171 9.48 5.16 11.05
CA VAL A 171 8.81 5.97 12.08
C VAL A 171 7.93 5.02 12.87
N ASP A 172 8.09 5.03 14.19
CA ASP A 172 7.44 4.10 15.08
C ASP A 172 7.21 4.73 16.45
N ASP A 173 5.94 4.86 16.78
CA ASP A 173 5.49 5.47 18.02
C ASP A 173 5.48 4.46 19.20
N MET A 174 5.83 3.19 18.98
CA MET A 174 5.65 2.08 19.93
C MET A 174 6.94 1.35 20.36
N LEU A 175 8.12 1.74 19.85
CA LEU A 175 9.39 1.02 20.09
C LEU A 175 9.27 -0.49 19.76
N VAL A 176 8.62 -0.81 18.64
CA VAL A 176 8.44 -2.17 18.13
C VAL A 176 9.81 -2.85 17.97
N SER A 177 9.86 -4.17 18.14
CA SER A 177 11.10 -4.93 17.91
C SER A 177 11.39 -5.06 16.41
N TYR A 178 12.55 -4.55 15.98
CA TYR A 178 13.03 -4.66 14.60
C TYR A 178 14.05 -5.78 14.48
N MET A 179 13.81 -6.68 13.53
CA MET A 179 14.80 -7.66 13.10
C MET A 179 15.11 -7.42 11.64
N VAL A 180 16.38 -7.16 11.34
CA VAL A 180 16.84 -7.06 9.96
C VAL A 180 17.66 -8.29 9.63
N GLU A 181 17.17 -9.08 8.67
CA GLU A 181 17.83 -10.27 8.18
C GLU A 181 18.45 -9.93 6.81
N GLN A 182 19.73 -10.29 6.62
CA GLN A 182 20.40 -10.22 5.31
C GLN A 182 20.53 -8.80 4.72
N LEU A 183 21.09 -7.85 5.49
CA LEU A 183 21.64 -6.61 4.91
C LEU A 183 23.04 -6.89 4.34
N HIS A 184 23.19 -6.78 3.02
CA HIS A 184 24.50 -6.63 2.39
C HIS A 184 24.73 -5.12 2.20
N LEU A 185 25.45 -4.49 3.13
CA LEU A 185 25.94 -3.11 3.01
C LEU A 185 27.14 -3.04 2.06
#